data_AF-A0A960S0I5-F1
#
_entry.id   AF-A0A960S0I5-F1
#
_cell.length_a   1.000
_cell.length_b   1.000
_cell.length_c   1.000
_cell.angle_alpha   90.00
_cell.angle_beta   90.00
_cell.angle_gamma   90.00
#
_symmetry.space_group_name_H-M   'P 1'
#
loop_
_entity.id
_entity.type
_entity.pdbx_description
1 polymer ?
#
loop_
_entity_poly.entity_id
_entity_poly.type
_entity_poly.pdbx_seq_one_letter_code
_entity_poly.pdbx_strand_id
1 'polypeptide(L)'
;NQTRQKCRLVSLVTIPKKENEMETNKVTPIELSEPYLSIRDFVRKYKTWTEPSIRWLIWNNTNNFNDKVVRKVGSKILLSVDAFWEWIEYCNRQSRASSLEANKSTFQEVS
;
A
#
# COMPACT_ATOMS: atom_id res chain seq x y z
N ASN A 1 39.10 18.67 -52.20
CA ASN A 1 39.98 19.61 -51.45
C ASN A 1 39.39 19.77 -50.06
N GLN A 2 39.90 18.96 -49.10
CA GLN A 2 40.68 19.43 -47.94
C GLN A 2 39.83 20.34 -47.04
N THR A 3 39.53 19.99 -45.79
CA THR A 3 40.55 19.87 -44.73
C THR A 3 40.14 18.89 -43.64
N ARG A 4 41.07 18.01 -43.28
CA ARG A 4 41.08 17.24 -42.04
C ARG A 4 41.38 18.19 -40.88
N GLN A 5 40.65 18.11 -39.78
CA GLN A 5 41.16 18.54 -38.48
C GLN A 5 41.11 17.36 -37.51
N LYS A 6 42.29 17.10 -36.97
CA LYS A 6 42.71 15.98 -36.15
C LYS A 6 43.31 16.60 -34.92
N CYS A 7 42.74 16.34 -33.74
CA CYS A 7 43.34 16.55 -32.42
C CYS A 7 42.40 15.88 -31.40
N ARG A 8 42.81 15.26 -30.29
CA ARG A 8 44.00 14.52 -29.86
C ARG A 8 43.54 13.93 -28.51
N LEU A 9 43.75 12.63 -28.28
CA LEU A 9 43.42 11.91 -27.06
C LEU A 9 44.64 11.92 -26.13
N VAL A 10 44.54 12.47 -24.90
CA VAL A 10 45.32 12.18 -23.67
C VAL A 10 44.93 13.25 -22.61
N SER A 11 44.85 13.04 -21.29
CA SER A 11 45.05 11.89 -20.39
C SER A 11 44.60 12.29 -18.97
N LEU A 12 44.02 11.32 -18.26
CA LEU A 12 43.95 11.04 -16.81
C LEU A 12 44.25 12.12 -15.73
N VAL A 13 43.24 12.27 -14.84
CA VAL A 13 43.26 12.22 -13.36
C VAL A 13 44.14 13.22 -12.57
N THR A 14 43.50 14.00 -11.68
CA THR A 14 43.83 14.12 -10.23
C THR A 14 42.67 14.80 -9.47
N ILE A 15 42.21 14.15 -8.38
CA ILE A 15 41.23 14.53 -7.33
C ILE A 15 42.03 15.09 -6.13
N PRO A 16 41.51 15.74 -5.05
CA PRO A 16 40.31 16.55 -4.78
C PRO A 16 40.64 17.95 -4.18
N LYS A 17 39.62 18.81 -3.97
CA LYS A 17 39.60 19.73 -2.82
C LYS A 17 38.25 19.65 -2.09
N LYS A 18 38.32 19.14 -0.85
CA LYS A 18 37.55 19.52 0.35
C LYS A 18 37.33 21.05 0.38
N GLU A 19 36.30 21.66 0.94
CA GLU A 19 35.24 21.36 1.90
C GLU A 19 34.22 22.50 1.66
N ASN A 20 32.91 22.25 1.77
CA ASN A 20 32.11 23.05 2.69
C ASN A 20 30.74 22.39 2.90
N GLU A 21 30.54 21.98 4.14
CA GLU A 21 29.29 21.49 4.69
C GLU A 21 28.37 22.68 4.88
N MET A 22 27.19 22.70 4.25
CA MET A 22 26.04 23.43 4.77
C MET A 22 24.78 22.59 4.55
N GLU A 23 24.44 21.87 5.61
CA GLU A 23 23.10 21.45 6.03
C GLU A 23 22.16 20.96 4.93
N THR A 24 22.23 19.65 4.67
CA THR A 24 21.06 18.94 4.20
C THR A 24 20.03 18.92 5.33
N ASN A 25 19.06 19.83 5.26
CA ASN A 25 17.77 19.61 5.92
C ASN A 25 17.31 18.21 5.48
N LYS A 26 17.43 17.23 6.37
CA LYS A 26 16.89 15.90 6.18
C LYS A 26 15.38 16.03 6.25
N VAL A 27 14.78 16.42 5.13
CA VAL A 27 13.39 16.09 4.84
C VAL A 27 13.38 14.58 4.92
N THR A 28 12.91 14.05 6.06
CA THR A 28 12.52 12.65 6.17
C THR A 28 11.69 12.35 4.93
N PRO A 29 12.02 11.30 4.14
CA PRO A 29 11.16 10.89 3.05
C PRO A 29 9.76 10.82 3.63
N ILE A 30 8.86 11.67 3.13
CA ILE A 30 7.45 11.64 3.50
C ILE A 30 7.06 10.19 3.23
N GLU A 31 6.83 9.43 4.31
CA GLU A 31 6.57 8.01 4.20
C GLU A 31 5.43 7.85 3.21
N LEU A 32 5.76 7.07 2.18
CA LEU A 32 5.11 7.04 0.89
C LEU A 32 3.61 6.83 1.12
N SER A 33 2.83 7.90 0.97
CA SER A 33 1.40 7.93 1.25
C SER A 33 0.74 6.72 0.61
N GLU A 34 0.20 5.84 1.45
CA GLU A 34 -0.55 4.65 1.04
C GLU A 34 -1.55 5.02 -0.07
N PRO A 35 -1.50 4.39 -1.25
CA PRO A 35 -2.27 4.85 -2.38
C PRO A 35 -3.75 4.56 -2.15
N TYR A 36 -4.52 5.61 -1.89
CA TYR A 36 -5.97 5.55 -2.00
C TYR A 36 -6.36 5.27 -3.45
N LEU A 37 -7.09 4.18 -3.69
CA LEU A 37 -7.50 3.77 -5.03
C LEU A 37 -9.01 3.88 -5.18
N SER A 38 -9.47 4.28 -6.37
CA SER A 38 -10.88 4.10 -6.71
C SER A 38 -11.20 2.60 -6.79
N ILE A 39 -12.47 2.22 -6.65
CA ILE A 39 -12.90 0.81 -6.76
C ILE A 39 -12.41 0.20 -8.08
N ARG A 40 -12.50 0.96 -9.18
CA ARG A 40 -12.08 0.52 -10.51
C ARG A 40 -10.56 0.31 -10.60
N ASP A 41 -9.79 1.22 -10.02
CA ASP A 41 -8.32 1.11 -9.98
C ASP A 41 -7.87 -0.06 -9.11
N PHE A 42 -8.54 -0.25 -7.97
CA PHE A 42 -8.27 -1.34 -7.05
C PHE A 42 -8.50 -2.70 -7.73
N VAL A 43 -9.64 -2.90 -8.39
CA VAL A 43 -9.95 -4.14 -9.11
C VAL A 43 -8.99 -4.39 -10.28
N ARG A 44 -8.60 -3.33 -10.99
CA ARG A 44 -7.61 -3.43 -12.06
C ARG A 44 -6.24 -3.87 -11.54
N LYS A 45 -5.84 -3.39 -10.36
CA LYS A 45 -4.57 -3.75 -9.71
C LYS A 45 -4.62 -5.14 -9.08
N TYR A 46 -5.70 -5.45 -8.36
CA TYR A 46 -5.92 -6.68 -7.62
C TYR A 46 -7.03 -7.51 -8.27
N LYS A 47 -6.66 -8.28 -9.30
CA LYS A 47 -7.59 -9.06 -10.14
C LYS A 47 -8.41 -10.12 -9.40
N THR A 48 -8.05 -10.44 -8.15
CA THR A 48 -8.79 -11.38 -7.30
C THR A 48 -10.19 -10.87 -6.95
N TRP A 49 -10.39 -9.54 -6.94
CA TRP A 49 -11.65 -8.92 -6.56
C TRP A 49 -12.42 -8.42 -7.77
N THR A 50 -13.74 -8.33 -7.64
CA THR A 50 -14.62 -7.78 -8.67
C THR A 50 -15.27 -6.49 -8.16
N GLU A 51 -15.65 -5.58 -9.05
CA GLU A 51 -16.34 -4.35 -8.62
C GLU A 51 -17.63 -4.63 -7.83
N PRO A 52 -18.49 -5.60 -8.24
CA PRO A 52 -19.69 -5.92 -7.47
C PRO A 52 -19.40 -6.43 -6.06
N SER A 53 -18.34 -7.24 -5.86
CA SER A 53 -18.03 -7.76 -4.52
C SER A 53 -17.58 -6.66 -3.58
N ILE A 54 -16.77 -5.71 -4.06
CA ILE A 54 -16.37 -4.54 -3.26
C ILE A 54 -17.57 -3.63 -2.97
N ARG A 55 -18.46 -3.40 -3.94
CA ARG A 55 -19.68 -2.61 -3.71
C ARG A 55 -20.60 -3.26 -2.67
N TRP A 56 -20.70 -4.58 -2.69
CA TRP A 56 -21.44 -5.34 -1.69
C TRP A 56 -20.85 -5.18 -0.29
N LEU A 57 -19.52 -5.21 -0.15
CA LEU A 57 -18.84 -4.94 1.13
C LEU A 57 -19.13 -3.53 1.65
N ILE A 58 -19.13 -2.53 0.78
CA ILE A 58 -19.45 -1.14 1.12
C ILE A 58 -20.91 -1.02 1.58
N TRP A 59 -21.82 -1.67 0.86
CA TRP A 59 -23.26 -1.62 1.14
C TRP A 59 -23.60 -2.30 2.48
N ASN A 60 -23.07 -3.50 2.71
CA ASN A 60 -23.37 -4.27 3.92
C ASN A 60 -22.55 -3.82 5.14
N ASN A 61 -21.48 -3.06 4.94
CA ASN A 61 -20.57 -2.60 5.99
C ASN A 61 -20.10 -3.71 6.93
N THR A 62 -19.84 -4.91 6.41
CA THR A 62 -19.47 -6.08 7.20
C THR A 62 -18.20 -5.80 8.00
N ASN A 63 -18.19 -6.07 9.31
CA ASN A 63 -17.04 -5.84 10.19
C ASN A 63 -16.50 -4.39 10.15
N ASN A 64 -17.40 -3.41 10.05
CA ASN A 64 -17.07 -1.97 9.98
C ASN A 64 -16.13 -1.64 8.81
N PHE A 65 -16.35 -2.27 7.66
CA PHE A 65 -15.55 -2.07 6.44
C PHE A 65 -15.48 -0.60 6.02
N ASN A 66 -16.60 0.13 6.10
CA ASN A 66 -16.68 1.52 5.67
C ASN A 66 -15.80 2.43 6.51
N ASP A 67 -15.79 2.26 7.83
CA ASP A 67 -15.07 3.16 8.72
C ASP A 67 -13.55 2.95 8.63
N LYS A 68 -13.15 1.70 8.41
CA LYS A 68 -11.74 1.31 8.34
C LYS A 68 -11.15 1.59 6.96
N VAL A 69 -11.82 1.12 5.91
CA VAL A 69 -11.23 0.99 4.57
C VAL A 69 -11.68 2.09 3.62
N VAL A 70 -12.92 2.55 3.78
CA VAL A 70 -13.53 3.47 2.82
C VAL A 70 -13.26 4.92 3.22
N ARG A 71 -12.87 5.73 2.23
CA ARG A 71 -12.83 7.18 2.33
C ARG A 71 -13.71 7.79 1.26
N LYS A 72 -14.68 8.59 1.70
CA LYS A 72 -15.54 9.37 0.82
C LYS A 72 -14.92 10.75 0.62
N VAL A 73 -14.70 11.14 -0.63
CA VAL A 73 -14.20 12.46 -1.01
C VAL A 73 -15.19 13.05 -2.01
N GLY A 74 -16.14 13.84 -1.48
CA GLY A 74 -17.29 14.33 -2.25
C GLY A 74 -18.14 13.17 -2.76
N SER A 75 -18.32 13.08 -4.08
CA SER A 75 -19.06 11.99 -4.75
C SER A 75 -18.21 10.74 -5.02
N LYS A 76 -16.90 10.79 -4.77
CA LYS A 76 -15.98 9.70 -5.06
C LYS A 76 -15.76 8.82 -3.83
N ILE A 77 -15.68 7.53 -4.08
CA ILE A 77 -15.33 6.51 -3.09
C ILE A 77 -13.92 6.03 -3.38
N LEU A 78 -13.07 6.11 -2.38
CA LEU A 78 -11.69 5.65 -2.39
C LEU A 78 -11.50 4.57 -1.33
N LEU A 79 -10.58 3.67 -1.59
CA LEU A 79 -10.19 2.57 -0.70
C LEU A 79 -8.74 2.80 -0.28
N SER A 80 -8.48 2.81 1.02
CA SER A 80 -7.10 2.63 1.51
C SER A 80 -6.70 1.17 1.26
N VAL A 81 -5.57 0.98 0.58
CA VAL A 81 -5.07 -0.35 0.25
C VAL A 81 -4.62 -1.09 1.51
N ASP A 82 -3.87 -0.43 2.39
CA ASP A 82 -3.31 -1.09 3.57
C ASP A 82 -4.40 -1.40 4.59
N ALA A 83 -5.32 -0.46 4.84
CA ALA A 83 -6.48 -0.71 5.69
C ALA A 83 -7.37 -1.86 5.16
N PHE A 84 -7.45 -2.05 3.83
CA PHE A 84 -8.17 -3.19 3.24
C PHE A 84 -7.51 -4.52 3.64
N TRP A 85 -6.18 -4.62 3.57
CA TRP A 85 -5.46 -5.84 3.96
C TRP A 85 -5.51 -6.09 5.46
N GLU A 86 -5.36 -5.05 6.28
CA GLU A 86 -5.54 -5.15 7.73
C GLU A 86 -6.95 -5.64 8.10
N TRP A 87 -7.97 -5.16 7.37
CA TRP A 87 -9.34 -5.60 7.56
C TRP A 87 -9.52 -7.09 7.20
N ILE A 88 -8.88 -7.59 6.14
CA ILE A 88 -8.90 -9.03 5.81
C ILE A 88 -8.30 -9.85 6.94
N GLU A 89 -7.12 -9.47 7.43
CA GLU A 89 -6.46 -10.19 8.52
C GLU A 89 -7.27 -10.16 9.81
N TYR A 90 -7.93 -9.03 10.10
CA TYR A 90 -8.89 -8.95 11.19
C TYR A 90 -10.06 -9.91 11.02
N CYS A 91 -10.68 -9.97 9.84
CA CYS A 91 -11.77 -10.92 9.55
C CYS A 91 -11.30 -12.38 9.70
N ASN A 92 -10.13 -12.72 9.17
CA ASN A 92 -9.57 -14.07 9.26
C ASN A 92 -9.34 -14.50 10.71
N ARG A 93 -8.87 -13.59 11.57
CA ARG A 93 -8.69 -13.87 13.00
C ARG A 93 -10.00 -14.10 13.73
N GLN A 94 -11.02 -13.28 13.48
CA GLN A 94 -12.33 -13.44 14.10
C GLN A 94 -12.96 -14.79 13.76
N SER A 95 -12.92 -15.19 12.49
CA SER A 95 -13.46 -16.49 12.06
C SER A 95 -12.80 -17.67 12.77
N ARG A 96 -11.48 -17.59 13.02
CA ARG A 96 -10.75 -18.64 13.76
C ARG A 96 -11.11 -18.66 15.24
N ALA A 97 -11.24 -17.49 15.88
CA ALA A 97 -11.60 -17.38 17.29
C ALA A 97 -12.98 -17.98 17.56
N SER A 98 -13.97 -17.69 16.71
CA SER A 98 -15.32 -18.24 16.83
C SER A 98 -15.34 -19.77 16.78
N SER A 99 -14.53 -20.38 15.91
CA SER A 99 -14.42 -21.84 15.83
C SER A 99 -13.81 -22.47 17.08
N LEU A 100 -12.86 -21.79 17.73
CA LEU A 100 -12.23 -22.30 18.95
C LEU A 100 -13.17 -22.24 20.15
N GLU A 101 -13.96 -21.17 20.28
CA GLU A 101 -14.93 -21.04 21.37
C GLU A 101 -16.09 -22.04 21.23
N ALA A 102 -16.55 -22.31 20.00
CA ALA A 102 -17.55 -23.34 19.75
C ALA A 102 -17.10 -24.73 20.22
N ASN A 103 -15.81 -25.06 20.03
CA ASN A 103 -15.27 -26.35 20.45
C ASN A 103 -15.12 -26.48 21.98
N LYS A 104 -14.85 -25.37 22.70
CA LYS A 104 -14.73 -25.40 24.18
C LYS A 104 -16.07 -25.66 24.85
N SER A 105 -17.16 -25.11 24.32
CA SER A 105 -18.51 -25.30 24.87
C SER A 105 -18.96 -26.76 24.79
N THR A 106 -18.65 -27.44 23.69
CA THR A 106 -19.02 -28.86 23.48
C THR A 106 -18.38 -29.79 24.51
N PHE A 107 -17.17 -29.47 25.00
CA PHE A 107 -16.48 -30.32 25.98
C PHE A 107 -16.99 -30.14 27.41
N GLN A 108 -17.68 -29.05 27.74
CA GLN A 108 -18.23 -28.82 29.08
C GLN A 108 -19.59 -29.48 29.31
N GLU A 109 -20.31 -29.90 28.27
CA GLU A 109 -21.62 -30.56 28.40
C GLU A 109 -21.54 -32.10 28.49
N VAL A 110 -20.35 -32.69 28.35
CA VAL A 110 -20.13 -34.16 28.36
C VAL A 110 -19.48 -34.66 29.65
N SER A 111 -19.33 -33.82 30.67
CA SER A 111 -18.81 -34.16 32.00
C SER A 111 -19.88 -33.94 33.07
#